data_AF-A0A7C4D9Y6-F1
#
_entry.id   AF-A0A7C4D9Y6-F1
#
_cell.length_a   1.000
_cell.length_b   1.000
_cell.length_c   1.000
_cell.angle_alpha   90.00
_cell.angle_beta   90.00
_cell.angle_gamma   90.00
#
_symmetry.space_group_name_H-M   'P 1'
#
loop_
_entity.id
_entity.type
_entity.pdbx_description
1 polymer ?
#
loop_
_entity_poly.entity_id
_entity_poly.type
_entity_poly.pdbx_seq_one_letter_code
_entity_poly.pdbx_strand_id
1 'polypeptide(L)'
;MHLVKSCSCLGVGSLGGAWRSIGEIEEYDLRGNILVLNCGELGAEVKVVGSNVFRVRLMTPDKVHSPPWIVRECEAAPSFAFKDEDEHLTVSTENLLLKVRRNPCRLEFYARDGWLINRDDLGKGMG
;
A
#
# COMPACT_ATOMS: atom_id res chain seq x y z
N MET A 1 -29.14 -1.61 -49.53
CA MET A 1 -29.37 -0.27 -48.97
C MET A 1 -29.48 -0.43 -47.45
N HIS A 2 -28.35 -0.36 -46.75
CA HIS A 2 -28.25 -0.60 -45.31
C HIS A 2 -28.27 0.74 -44.57
N LEU A 3 -29.27 0.94 -43.70
CA LEU A 3 -29.30 2.04 -42.76
C LEU A 3 -28.48 1.64 -41.52
N VAL A 4 -27.35 2.30 -41.31
CA VAL A 4 -26.64 2.26 -40.02
C VAL A 4 -27.17 3.43 -39.18
N LYS A 5 -27.86 3.11 -38.08
CA LYS A 5 -28.21 4.09 -37.05
C LYS A 5 -26.93 4.50 -36.31
N SER A 6 -26.46 5.71 -36.57
CA SER A 6 -25.50 6.40 -35.73
C SER A 6 -26.20 6.82 -34.43
N CYS A 7 -25.77 6.27 -33.30
CA CYS A 7 -26.13 6.76 -31.98
C CYS A 7 -24.93 7.52 -31.43
N SER A 8 -24.93 8.83 -31.62
CA SER A 8 -23.96 9.75 -31.03
C SER A 8 -24.33 10.00 -29.57
N CYS A 9 -23.70 9.26 -28.66
CA CYS A 9 -23.71 9.60 -27.24
C CYS A 9 -22.81 10.83 -27.04
N LEU A 10 -23.42 11.98 -26.80
CA LEU A 10 -22.74 13.18 -26.32
C LEU A 10 -22.00 12.84 -25.02
N GLY A 11 -20.67 12.84 -25.07
CA GLY A 11 -19.82 12.64 -23.91
C GLY A 11 -19.98 13.82 -22.96
N VAL A 12 -20.54 13.56 -21.78
CA VAL A 12 -20.43 14.47 -20.63
C VAL A 12 -18.97 14.41 -20.19
N GLY A 13 -18.20 15.43 -20.54
CA GLY A 13 -16.84 15.60 -20.05
C GLY A 13 -16.86 15.85 -18.55
N SER A 14 -16.57 14.82 -17.76
CA SER A 14 -16.19 15.00 -16.35
C SER A 14 -14.75 15.50 -16.30
N LEU A 15 -14.56 16.79 -16.02
CA LEU A 15 -13.28 17.36 -15.60
C LEU A 15 -13.09 17.12 -14.08
N GLY A 16 -13.18 15.86 -13.66
CA GLY A 16 -12.80 15.42 -12.32
C GLY A 16 -11.50 14.65 -12.43
N GLY A 17 -10.42 15.12 -11.80
CA GLY A 17 -9.20 14.31 -11.68
C GLY A 17 -9.55 12.94 -11.11
N ALA A 18 -9.40 11.89 -11.92
CA ALA A 18 -9.75 10.55 -11.50
C ALA A 18 -8.84 10.13 -10.34
N TRP A 19 -9.43 9.61 -9.27
CA TRP A 19 -8.68 9.00 -8.18
C TRP A 19 -7.77 7.90 -8.74
N ARG A 20 -6.47 7.97 -8.45
CA ARG A 20 -5.48 6.97 -8.89
C ARG A 20 -4.88 6.31 -7.66
N SER A 21 -5.06 5.00 -7.55
CA SER A 21 -4.47 4.21 -6.47
C SER A 21 -3.10 3.66 -6.86
N ILE A 22 -2.34 3.24 -5.88
CA ILE A 22 -1.19 2.35 -6.05
C ILE A 22 -1.58 1.11 -6.88
N GLY A 23 -0.68 0.74 -7.80
CA GLY A 23 -0.77 -0.40 -8.70
C GLY A 23 -0.15 -1.68 -8.15
N GLU A 24 0.32 -2.56 -9.03
CA GLU A 24 1.01 -3.80 -8.68
C GLU A 24 2.42 -3.53 -8.11
N ILE A 25 2.91 -4.42 -7.23
CA ILE A 25 4.30 -4.39 -6.76
C ILE A 25 5.21 -4.88 -7.89
N GLU A 26 6.03 -3.99 -8.42
CA GLU A 26 7.05 -4.31 -9.42
C GLU A 26 8.33 -4.82 -8.74
N GLU A 27 8.73 -4.14 -7.66
CA GLU A 27 9.93 -4.46 -6.89
C GLU A 27 9.69 -4.15 -5.40
N TYR A 28 10.44 -4.82 -4.52
CA TYR A 28 10.47 -4.50 -3.10
C TYR A 28 11.89 -4.65 -2.53
N ASP A 29 12.16 -3.93 -1.44
CA ASP A 29 13.44 -3.99 -0.74
C ASP A 29 13.22 -3.92 0.77
N LEU A 30 13.85 -4.83 1.52
CA LEU A 30 13.78 -4.89 2.97
C LEU A 30 15.09 -4.36 3.57
N ARG A 31 15.05 -3.15 4.12
CA ARG A 31 16.19 -2.43 4.71
C ARG A 31 16.02 -2.33 6.22
N GLY A 32 16.60 -3.28 6.95
CA GLY A 32 16.37 -3.38 8.40
C GLY A 32 14.89 -3.65 8.66
N ASN A 33 14.23 -2.78 9.44
CA ASN A 33 12.80 -2.88 9.75
C ASN A 33 11.89 -2.08 8.80
N ILE A 34 12.40 -1.68 7.63
CA ILE A 34 11.67 -0.90 6.63
C ILE A 34 11.52 -1.73 5.36
N LEU A 35 10.28 -2.01 4.97
CA LEU A 35 9.91 -2.59 3.70
C LEU A 35 9.51 -1.48 2.72
N VAL A 36 10.27 -1.33 1.64
CA VAL A 36 10.00 -0.38 0.56
C VAL A 36 9.36 -1.14 -0.60
N LEU A 37 8.21 -0.66 -1.05
CA LEU A 37 7.41 -1.23 -2.14
C LEU A 37 7.42 -0.25 -3.31
N ASN A 38 7.92 -0.69 -4.46
CA ASN A 38 7.85 0.05 -5.71
C ASN A 38 6.67 -0.47 -6.54
N CYS A 39 5.78 0.43 -6.94
CA CYS A 39 4.57 0.11 -7.70
C CYS A 39 4.45 1.01 -8.95
N GLY A 40 5.59 1.26 -9.61
CA GLY A 40 5.72 2.11 -10.78
C GLY A 40 5.84 3.60 -10.40
N GLU A 41 4.83 4.40 -10.72
CA GLU A 41 4.84 5.85 -10.42
C GLU A 41 4.63 6.18 -8.94
N LEU A 42 4.06 5.24 -8.18
CA LEU A 42 3.81 5.36 -6.75
C LEU A 42 4.47 4.19 -6.02
N GLY A 43 4.65 4.34 -4.72
CA GLY A 43 5.14 3.26 -3.87
C GLY A 43 4.64 3.41 -2.44
N ALA A 44 5.03 2.47 -1.59
CA ALA A 44 4.75 2.56 -0.17
C ALA A 44 5.96 2.14 0.65
N GLU A 45 6.17 2.81 1.77
CA GLU A 45 7.13 2.42 2.78
C GLU A 45 6.37 1.92 4.01
N VAL A 46 6.73 0.74 4.50
CA VAL A 46 6.21 0.16 5.73
C VAL A 46 7.36 -0.03 6.71
N LYS A 47 7.36 0.74 7.81
CA LYS A 47 8.33 0.61 8.90
C LYS A 47 7.70 -0.09 10.10
N VAL A 48 8.35 -1.13 10.61
CA VAL A 48 7.95 -1.78 11.87
C VAL A 48 8.49 -0.95 13.04
N VAL A 49 7.62 -0.22 13.73
CA VAL A 49 8.03 0.70 14.81
C VAL A 49 8.03 0.00 16.17
N GLY A 50 7.10 -0.94 16.39
CA GLY A 50 7.00 -1.73 17.61
C GLY A 50 6.14 -2.98 17.40
N SER A 51 6.02 -3.83 18.42
CA SER A 51 5.19 -5.05 18.36
C SER A 51 3.72 -4.80 18.00
N ASN A 52 3.22 -3.57 18.18
CA ASN A 52 1.83 -3.16 17.92
C ASN A 52 1.72 -2.00 16.92
N VAL A 53 2.81 -1.61 16.25
CA VAL A 53 2.83 -0.37 15.45
C VAL A 53 3.58 -0.59 14.14
N PHE A 54 2.84 -0.47 13.05
CA PHE A 54 3.39 -0.23 11.71
C PHE A 54 3.21 1.24 11.36
N ARG A 55 4.24 1.84 10.76
CA ARG A 55 4.12 3.12 10.09
C ARG A 55 4.08 2.87 8.60
N VAL A 56 3.01 3.30 7.95
CA VAL A 56 2.84 3.26 6.50
C VAL A 56 2.96 4.66 5.93
N ARG A 57 3.67 4.80 4.82
CA ARG A 57 3.83 6.05 4.10
C ARG A 57 3.68 5.80 2.59
N LEU A 58 2.82 6.58 1.95
CA LEU A 58 2.79 6.65 0.48
C LEU A 58 4.06 7.36 -0.01
N MET A 59 4.68 6.81 -1.04
CA MET A 59 5.90 7.32 -1.65
C MET A 59 5.59 7.79 -3.06
N THR A 60 6.08 8.97 -3.40
CA THR A 60 6.15 9.50 -4.78
C THR A 60 7.61 9.81 -5.09
N PRO A 61 8.17 9.38 -6.23
CA PRO A 61 9.61 9.47 -6.54
C PRO A 61 10.24 10.83 -6.26
N ASP A 62 9.53 11.92 -6.54
CA ASP A 62 10.07 13.29 -6.47
C ASP A 62 9.84 14.01 -5.12
N LYS A 63 9.21 13.36 -4.13
CA LYS A 63 8.95 13.99 -2.83
C LYS A 63 9.80 13.41 -1.72
N VAL A 64 10.61 14.29 -1.13
CA VAL A 64 11.30 14.01 0.12
C VAL A 64 10.36 14.33 1.28
N HIS A 65 10.07 13.34 2.12
CA HIS A 65 9.18 13.47 3.27
C HIS A 65 9.95 13.53 4.59
N SER A 66 10.12 14.73 5.14
CA SER A 66 10.60 14.89 6.51
C SER A 66 9.61 14.24 7.51
N PRO A 67 10.10 13.57 8.57
CA PRO A 67 9.22 13.11 9.62
C PRO A 67 8.53 14.30 10.30
N PRO A 68 7.24 14.16 10.69
CA PRO A 68 6.54 15.23 11.39
C PRO A 68 7.16 15.44 12.77
N TRP A 69 7.13 16.68 13.24
CA TRP A 69 7.72 17.12 14.53
C TRP A 69 7.19 16.37 15.76
N ILE A 70 6.02 15.73 15.66
CA ILE A 70 5.40 14.96 16.74
C ILE A 70 5.91 13.51 16.84
N VAL A 71 6.55 12.99 15.80
CA VAL A 71 7.02 11.60 15.78
C VAL A 71 8.44 11.55 16.31
N ARG A 72 8.63 10.87 17.44
CA ARG A 72 9.94 10.51 17.97
C ARG A 72 10.28 9.10 17.51
N GLU A 73 11.45 8.91 16.90
CA GLU A 73 11.88 7.57 16.49
C GLU A 73 12.31 6.75 17.71
N CYS A 74 11.97 5.46 17.73
CA CYS A 74 12.55 4.50 18.66
C CYS A 74 13.91 4.04 18.13
N GLU A 75 14.92 3.99 19.00
CA GLU A 75 16.31 3.68 18.61
C GLU A 75 16.53 2.20 18.27
N ALA A 76 15.72 1.28 18.83
CA ALA A 76 15.82 -0.15 18.55
C ALA A 76 14.62 -0.62 17.72
N ALA A 77 14.91 -1.31 16.62
CA ALA A 77 13.89 -2.01 15.85
C ALA A 77 13.33 -3.19 16.67
N PRO A 78 11.99 -3.37 16.72
CA PRO A 78 11.40 -4.55 17.36
C PRO A 78 11.75 -5.82 16.59
N SER A 79 11.64 -6.98 17.26
CA SER A 79 11.70 -8.26 16.56
C SER A 79 10.51 -8.41 15.61
N PHE A 80 10.80 -8.83 14.38
CA PHE A 80 9.79 -9.12 13.37
C PHE A 80 10.30 -10.21 12.44
N ALA A 81 9.39 -10.86 11.72
CA ALA A 81 9.70 -11.81 10.67
C ALA A 81 9.07 -11.38 9.35
N PHE A 82 9.81 -11.58 8.27
CA PHE A 82 9.38 -11.31 6.90
C PHE A 82 9.27 -12.64 6.13
N LYS A 83 8.24 -12.76 5.31
CA LYS A 83 8.08 -13.84 4.34
C LYS A 83 7.69 -13.27 3.00
N ASP A 84 8.33 -13.80 1.96
CA ASP A 84 7.92 -13.62 0.58
C ASP A 84 7.08 -14.84 0.17
N GLU A 85 5.84 -14.61 -0.22
CA GLU A 85 4.90 -15.60 -0.72
C GLU A 85 4.38 -15.15 -2.10
N ASP A 86 3.92 -16.10 -2.92
CA ASP A 86 3.62 -15.85 -4.34
C ASP A 86 2.60 -14.72 -4.57
N GLU A 87 1.57 -14.63 -3.73
CA GLU A 87 0.49 -13.63 -3.87
C GLU A 87 0.63 -12.42 -2.93
N HIS A 88 1.46 -12.55 -1.89
CA HIS A 88 1.58 -11.53 -0.86
C HIS A 88 2.94 -11.55 -0.15
N LEU A 89 3.34 -10.40 0.37
CA LEU A 89 4.42 -10.30 1.34
C LEU A 89 3.81 -10.31 2.74
N THR A 90 4.43 -11.01 3.68
CA THR A 90 3.98 -11.05 5.07
C THR A 90 5.04 -10.47 5.99
N VAL A 91 4.65 -9.45 6.77
CA VAL A 91 5.45 -8.91 7.88
C VAL A 91 4.73 -9.23 9.18
N SER A 92 5.38 -9.96 10.08
CA SER A 92 4.81 -10.36 11.37
C SER A 92 5.64 -9.85 12.53
N THR A 93 4.95 -9.35 13.53
CA THR A 93 5.50 -8.99 14.84
C THR A 93 4.96 -9.96 15.89
N GLU A 94 5.24 -9.68 17.16
CA GLU A 94 4.66 -10.43 18.28
C GLU A 94 3.13 -10.40 18.26
N ASN A 95 2.51 -9.25 17.99
CA ASN A 95 1.07 -9.05 18.17
C ASN A 95 0.30 -8.74 16.89
N LEU A 96 0.99 -8.28 15.84
CA LEU A 96 0.37 -7.92 14.56
C LEU A 96 0.95 -8.70 13.39
N LEU A 97 0.10 -8.91 12.40
CA LEU A 97 0.47 -9.46 11.10
C LEU A 97 -0.01 -8.50 10.01
N LEU A 98 0.90 -8.09 9.14
CA LEU A 98 0.62 -7.34 7.93
C LEU A 98 0.76 -8.27 6.73
N LYS A 99 -0.28 -8.35 5.91
CA LYS A 99 -0.20 -8.91 4.56
C LYS A 99 -0.22 -7.78 3.54
N VAL A 100 0.72 -7.82 2.61
CA VAL A 100 0.79 -6.91 1.47
C VAL A 100 0.49 -7.73 0.23
N ARG A 101 -0.71 -7.61 -0.33
CA ARG A 101 -1.03 -8.26 -1.62
C ARG A 101 -0.15 -7.67 -2.71
N ARG A 102 0.24 -8.47 -3.70
CA ARG A 102 1.10 -8.00 -4.81
C ARG A 102 0.32 -7.28 -5.91
N ASN A 103 -0.83 -7.81 -6.31
CA ASN A 103 -1.59 -7.31 -7.45
C ASN A 103 -3.10 -7.15 -7.16
N PRO A 104 -3.61 -5.90 -7.05
CA PRO A 104 -2.84 -4.67 -6.84
C PRO A 104 -2.24 -4.65 -5.42
N CYS A 105 -1.25 -3.76 -5.20
CA CYS A 105 -0.65 -3.57 -3.88
C CYS A 105 -1.68 -3.08 -2.87
N ARG A 106 -1.98 -3.92 -1.87
CA ARG A 106 -2.99 -3.67 -0.84
C ARG A 106 -2.52 -4.16 0.51
N LEU A 107 -2.79 -3.37 1.54
CA LEU A 107 -2.42 -3.68 2.92
C LEU A 107 -3.61 -4.26 3.68
N GLU A 108 -3.34 -5.32 4.43
CA GLU A 108 -4.28 -5.96 5.34
C GLU A 108 -3.59 -6.21 6.69
N PHE A 109 -4.16 -5.65 7.75
CA PHE A 109 -3.65 -5.72 9.11
C PHE A 109 -4.50 -6.68 9.93
N TYR A 110 -3.85 -7.66 10.54
CA TYR A 110 -4.46 -8.69 11.35
C TYR A 110 -3.87 -8.65 12.76
N ALA A 111 -4.70 -8.97 13.75
CA ALA A 111 -4.23 -9.39 15.06
C ALA A 111 -3.56 -10.76 14.97
N ARG A 112 -2.78 -11.12 15.98
CA ARG A 112 -2.03 -12.38 16.02
C ARG A 112 -2.90 -13.64 15.91
N ASP A 113 -4.14 -13.57 16.38
CA ASP A 113 -5.14 -14.63 16.30
C ASP A 113 -5.79 -14.77 14.90
N GLY A 114 -5.40 -13.93 13.94
CA GLY A 114 -5.93 -13.92 12.58
C GLY A 114 -7.15 -13.03 12.40
N TRP A 115 -7.58 -12.29 13.43
CA TRP A 115 -8.67 -11.33 13.30
C TRP A 115 -8.27 -10.13 12.43
N LEU A 116 -9.06 -9.82 11.40
CA LEU A 116 -8.83 -8.66 10.55
C LEU A 116 -9.13 -7.36 11.31
N ILE A 117 -8.09 -6.53 11.52
CA ILE A 117 -8.21 -5.23 12.19
C ILE A 117 -8.59 -4.15 11.17
N ASN A 118 -7.86 -4.10 10.07
CA ASN A 118 -8.05 -3.08 9.04
C ASN A 118 -7.53 -3.58 7.69
N ARG A 119 -8.07 -3.06 6.59
CA ARG A 119 -7.54 -3.27 5.25
C ARG A 119 -7.85 -2.06 4.38
N ASP A 120 -7.10 -1.93 3.28
CA ASP A 120 -7.41 -0.95 2.26
C ASP A 120 -8.82 -1.13 1.68
N ASP A 121 -9.40 -0.01 1.22
CA ASP A 121 -10.67 -0.03 0.50
C ASP A 121 -10.55 -0.83 -0.81
N LEU A 122 -11.56 -1.66 -1.10
CA LEU A 122 -11.54 -2.56 -2.25
C LEU A 122 -11.60 -1.82 -3.59
N GLY A 123 -12.26 -0.66 -3.64
CA GLY A 123 -12.41 0.13 -4.87
C GLY A 123 -11.35 1.20 -5.04
N LYS A 124 -10.91 1.82 -3.94
CA LYS A 124 -10.02 2.99 -3.95
C LYS A 124 -8.58 2.70 -3.56
N GLY A 125 -8.30 1.65 -2.77
CA GLY A 125 -6.95 1.35 -2.31
C GLY A 125 -6.27 2.52 -1.58
N MET A 126 -4.94 2.54 -1.65
CA MET A 126 -4.10 3.69 -1.24
C MET A 126 -3.86 4.62 -2.43
N GLY A 127 -4.00 5.94 -2.26
CA GLY A 127 -3.77 6.97 -3.28
C GLY A 127 -3.50 8.34 -2.68
#